data_AF-A0A375H439-F1
#
_entry.id   AF-A0A375H439-F1
#
_cell.length_a   1.000
_cell.length_b   1.000
_cell.length_c   1.000
_cell.angle_alpha   90.00
_cell.angle_beta   90.00
_cell.angle_gamma   90.00
#
_symmetry.space_group_name_H-M   'P 1'
#
loop_
_entity.id
_entity.type
_entity.pdbx_description
1 polymer ?
#
loop_
_entity_poly.entity_id
_entity_poly.type
_entity_poly.pdbx_seq_one_letter_code
_entity_poly.pdbx_strand_id
1 'polypeptide(L)'
;MSKSDRVLLPKPKPRGGTQKDLEDFALALCASYSRLPDAHAPFDASTLVWQGRPYIYVTGWDGGRNRRLLEVFQRHPQHFLEPILAFQYPPPFRDLFNQDYDILYSPDPWGDSEHSQRIQG
;
A
#
# COMPACT_ATOMS: atom_id res chain seq x y z
N MET A 1 28.26 -22.89 -17.89
CA MET A 1 26.89 -22.34 -18.04
C MET A 1 26.16 -22.55 -16.72
N SER A 2 26.10 -21.55 -15.85
CA SER A 2 25.42 -21.67 -14.55
C SER A 2 23.98 -21.22 -14.70
N LYS A 3 23.03 -22.16 -14.72
CA LYS A 3 21.61 -21.84 -14.56
C LYS A 3 21.41 -21.62 -13.06
N SER A 4 21.33 -20.36 -12.67
CA SER A 4 20.88 -19.98 -11.34
C SER A 4 19.42 -20.39 -11.23
N ASP A 5 19.14 -21.57 -10.68
CA ASP A 5 17.81 -21.99 -10.27
C ASP A 5 17.33 -21.04 -9.18
N ARG A 6 16.72 -19.91 -9.61
CA ARG A 6 15.85 -19.14 -8.74
C ARG A 6 14.69 -20.06 -8.40
N VAL A 7 14.76 -20.68 -7.23
CA VAL A 7 13.61 -21.31 -6.60
C VAL A 7 12.53 -20.23 -6.51
N LEU A 8 11.58 -20.27 -7.44
CA LEU A 8 10.37 -19.47 -7.35
C LEU A 8 9.64 -19.98 -6.12
N LEU A 9 9.85 -19.31 -4.99
CA LEU A 9 9.04 -19.56 -3.80
C LEU A 9 7.57 -19.50 -4.24
N PRO A 10 6.75 -20.49 -3.88
CA PRO A 10 5.34 -20.47 -4.23
C PRO A 10 4.78 -19.16 -3.70
N LYS A 11 4.21 -18.35 -4.61
CA LYS A 11 3.57 -17.09 -4.22
C LYS A 11 2.53 -17.42 -3.15
N PRO A 12 2.49 -16.66 -2.05
CA PRO A 12 1.57 -16.93 -0.98
C PRO A 12 0.15 -16.90 -1.55
N LYS A 13 -0.74 -17.77 -1.04
CA LYS A 13 -2.13 -17.89 -1.52
C LYS A 13 -3.08 -17.54 -0.37
N PRO A 14 -4.22 -16.92 -0.65
CA PRO A 14 -5.26 -16.74 0.37
C PRO A 14 -5.76 -18.10 0.85
N ARG A 15 -6.20 -18.16 2.11
CA ARG A 15 -6.72 -19.40 2.73
C ARG A 15 -8.05 -19.86 2.11
N GLY A 16 -8.72 -18.98 1.36
CA GLY A 16 -9.97 -19.22 0.65
C GLY A 16 -10.25 -18.17 -0.44
N GLY A 17 -11.50 -18.08 -0.90
CA GLY A 17 -11.93 -17.17 -1.98
C GLY A 17 -12.90 -16.07 -1.54
N THR A 18 -13.20 -15.97 -0.24
CA THR A 18 -14.12 -14.95 0.27
C THR A 18 -13.47 -13.56 0.28
N GLN A 19 -14.28 -12.51 0.45
CA GLN A 19 -13.76 -11.15 0.62
C GLN A 19 -12.81 -11.06 1.82
N LYS A 20 -13.20 -11.67 2.93
CA LYS A 20 -12.43 -11.68 4.17
C LYS A 20 -11.09 -12.40 4.01
N ASP A 21 -11.06 -13.52 3.28
CA ASP A 21 -9.81 -14.25 3.00
C ASP A 21 -8.80 -13.39 2.24
N LEU A 22 -9.28 -12.50 1.37
CA LEU A 22 -8.42 -11.60 0.60
C LEU A 22 -7.95 -10.41 1.44
N GLU A 23 -8.79 -9.86 2.31
CA GLU A 23 -8.39 -8.83 3.27
C GLU A 23 -7.33 -9.37 4.23
N ASP A 24 -7.53 -10.58 4.77
CA ASP A 24 -6.54 -11.25 5.63
C ASP A 24 -5.23 -11.54 4.88
N PHE A 25 -5.34 -11.90 3.60
CA PHE A 25 -4.19 -12.12 2.75
C PHE A 25 -3.42 -10.82 2.44
N ALA A 26 -4.14 -9.72 2.18
CA ALA A 26 -3.56 -8.39 1.99
C ALA A 26 -2.83 -7.91 3.26
N LEU A 27 -3.41 -8.12 4.44
CA LEU A 27 -2.77 -7.87 5.73
C LEU A 27 -1.46 -8.64 5.87
N ALA A 28 -1.47 -9.94 5.57
CA ALA A 28 -0.28 -10.78 5.67
C ALA A 28 0.82 -10.33 4.68
N LEU A 29 0.45 -9.97 3.45
CA LEU A 29 1.38 -9.43 2.46
C LEU A 29 2.00 -8.11 2.94
N CYS A 30 1.17 -7.16 3.37
CA CYS A 30 1.62 -5.87 3.87
C CYS A 30 2.54 -6.04 5.09
N ALA A 31 2.16 -6.87 6.08
CA ALA A 31 3.01 -7.14 7.24
C ALA A 31 4.37 -7.78 6.88
N SER A 32 4.45 -8.53 5.78
CA SER A 32 5.68 -9.19 5.35
C SER A 32 6.66 -8.27 4.58
N TYR A 33 6.17 -7.20 3.96
CA TYR A 33 6.96 -6.35 3.06
C TYR A 33 7.03 -4.88 3.48
N SER A 34 6.03 -4.36 4.18
CA SER A 34 5.92 -2.93 4.49
C SER A 34 6.85 -2.54 5.62
N ARG A 35 7.88 -1.78 5.26
CA ARG A 35 8.73 -1.00 6.19
C ARG A 35 8.39 0.47 6.06
N LEU A 36 7.13 0.83 6.27
CA LEU A 36 6.72 2.23 6.28
C LEU A 36 7.24 2.86 7.57
N PRO A 37 8.10 3.89 7.50
CA PRO A 37 8.45 4.69 8.67
C PRO A 37 7.16 5.22 9.29
N ASP A 38 7.09 5.21 10.62
CA ASP A 38 5.99 5.79 11.41
C ASP A 38 4.62 5.12 11.31
N ALA A 39 4.45 4.05 10.51
CA ALA A 39 3.20 3.26 10.49
C ALA A 39 3.28 2.07 11.45
N HIS A 40 2.35 2.01 12.39
CA HIS A 40 2.31 1.00 13.45
C HIS A 40 1.01 0.20 13.45
N ALA A 41 1.09 -0.98 14.06
CA ALA A 41 -0.05 -1.83 14.35
C ALA A 41 -1.04 -1.12 15.32
N PRO A 42 -2.34 -1.45 15.29
CA PRO A 42 -2.95 -2.54 14.54
C PRO A 42 -3.12 -2.20 13.05
N PHE A 43 -2.71 -3.14 12.19
CA PHE A 43 -3.03 -3.05 10.77
C PHE A 43 -4.44 -3.59 10.52
N ASP A 44 -5.14 -2.95 9.60
CA ASP A 44 -6.48 -3.35 9.19
C ASP A 44 -6.63 -3.32 7.67
N ALA A 45 -7.37 -4.29 7.12
CA ALA A 45 -7.67 -4.35 5.70
C ALA A 45 -9.16 -4.20 5.47
N SER A 46 -9.51 -3.53 4.39
CA SER A 46 -10.89 -3.27 4.02
C SER A 46 -11.01 -3.23 2.51
N THR A 47 -12.26 -3.30 2.04
CA THR A 47 -12.56 -3.30 0.61
C THR A 47 -13.37 -2.08 0.22
N LEU A 48 -12.89 -1.39 -0.81
CA LEU A 48 -13.61 -0.34 -1.51
C LEU A 48 -14.02 -0.86 -2.90
N VAL A 49 -15.30 -0.76 -3.25
CA VAL A 49 -15.77 -1.06 -4.61
C VAL A 49 -15.88 0.24 -5.39
N TRP A 50 -15.17 0.32 -6.51
CA TRP A 50 -15.22 1.47 -7.42
C TRP A 50 -15.38 0.99 -8.86
N GLN A 51 -16.35 1.57 -9.59
CA GLN A 51 -16.70 1.18 -10.96
C GLN A 51 -16.91 -0.34 -11.14
N GLY A 52 -17.52 -0.98 -10.14
CA GLY A 52 -17.76 -2.43 -10.14
C GLY A 52 -16.52 -3.29 -9.88
N ARG A 53 -15.37 -2.69 -9.53
CA ARG A 53 -14.12 -3.39 -9.23
C ARG A 53 -13.80 -3.29 -7.73
N PRO A 54 -13.50 -4.41 -7.06
CA PRO A 54 -13.07 -4.39 -5.67
C PRO A 54 -11.58 -4.03 -5.58
N TYR A 55 -11.27 -3.07 -4.72
CA TYR A 55 -9.93 -2.66 -4.31
C TYR A 55 -9.79 -2.98 -2.83
N ILE A 56 -8.80 -3.80 -2.49
CA ILE A 56 -8.52 -4.18 -1.11
C ILE A 56 -7.38 -3.30 -0.65
N TYR A 57 -7.52 -2.61 0.46
CA TYR A 57 -6.50 -1.70 0.96
C TYR A 57 -6.16 -2.02 2.39
N VAL A 58 -4.89 -1.78 2.74
CA VAL A 58 -4.37 -1.97 4.09
C VAL A 58 -4.07 -0.61 4.70
N THR A 59 -4.41 -0.49 5.97
CA THR A 59 -4.20 0.72 6.77
C THR A 59 -3.41 0.42 8.03
N GLY A 60 -2.69 1.42 8.51
CA GLY A 60 -2.05 1.42 9.82
C GLY A 60 -2.31 2.74 10.54
N TRP A 61 -1.59 2.95 11.64
CA TRP A 61 -1.70 4.16 12.45
C TRP A 61 -0.36 4.87 12.53
N ASP A 62 -0.36 6.20 12.41
CA ASP A 62 0.82 7.00 12.73
C ASP A 62 0.92 7.31 14.24
N GLY A 63 2.04 7.91 14.66
CA GLY A 63 2.26 8.35 16.05
C GLY A 63 1.21 9.36 16.55
N GLY A 64 0.50 10.04 15.65
CA GLY A 64 -0.61 10.95 15.93
C GLY A 64 -1.98 10.26 16.02
N ARG A 65 -2.04 8.93 15.90
CA ARG A 65 -3.27 8.13 15.79
C ARG A 65 -4.14 8.50 14.58
N ASN A 66 -3.53 9.00 13.51
CA ASN A 66 -4.22 9.12 12.23
C ASN A 66 -4.11 7.79 11.48
N ARG A 67 -5.20 7.42 10.81
CA ARG A 67 -5.22 6.24 9.95
C ARG A 67 -4.46 6.55 8.66
N ARG A 68 -3.46 5.73 8.33
CA ARG A 68 -2.61 5.88 7.14
C ARG A 68 -2.87 4.78 6.14
N LEU A 69 -2.95 5.11 4.86
CA LEU A 69 -3.01 4.15 3.76
C LEU A 69 -1.62 3.57 3.52
N LEU A 70 -1.48 2.25 3.63
CA LEU A 70 -0.19 1.58 3.47
C LEU A 70 -0.02 0.99 2.06
N GLU A 71 -1.03 0.31 1.55
CA GLU A 71 -0.97 -0.38 0.26
C GLU A 71 -2.38 -0.63 -0.28
N VAL A 72 -2.53 -0.63 -1.60
CA VAL A 72 -3.79 -0.99 -2.28
C VAL A 72 -3.53 -2.13 -3.25
N PHE A 73 -4.43 -3.11 -3.23
CA PHE A 73 -4.38 -4.32 -4.03
C PHE A 73 -5.60 -4.44 -4.93
N GLN A 74 -5.39 -5.06 -6.09
CA GLN A 74 -6.45 -5.57 -6.94
C GLN A 74 -6.37 -7.08 -7.07
N ARG A 75 -7.52 -7.72 -7.33
CA ARG A 75 -7.55 -9.14 -7.69
C ARG A 75 -6.80 -9.37 -8.99
N HIS A 76 -5.78 -10.22 -8.95
CA HIS A 76 -5.03 -10.63 -10.12
C HIS A 76 -5.37 -12.08 -10.51
N PRO A 77 -5.63 -12.38 -11.80
CA PRO A 77 -6.01 -13.73 -12.24
C PRO A 77 -4.98 -14.82 -11.91
N GLN A 78 -3.69 -14.46 -11.79
CA GLN A 78 -2.59 -15.43 -11.61
C GLN A 78 -1.94 -15.37 -10.23
N HIS A 79 -2.13 -14.28 -9.49
CA HIS A 79 -1.38 -13.99 -8.25
C HIS A 79 -2.29 -13.70 -7.05
N PHE A 80 -3.60 -13.89 -7.20
CA PHE A 80 -4.65 -13.61 -6.23
C PHE A 80 -4.80 -12.12 -5.92
N LEU A 81 -3.77 -11.47 -5.41
CA LEU A 81 -3.69 -10.02 -5.21
C LEU A 81 -2.41 -9.47 -5.82
N GLU A 82 -2.54 -8.31 -6.45
CA GLU A 82 -1.42 -7.54 -6.99
C GLU A 82 -1.48 -6.12 -6.41
N PRO A 83 -0.37 -5.60 -5.86
CA PRO A 83 -0.32 -4.21 -5.42
C PRO A 83 -0.42 -3.30 -6.65
N ILE A 84 -1.24 -2.25 -6.55
CA ILE A 84 -1.36 -1.27 -7.62
C ILE A 84 -0.44 -0.09 -7.35
N LEU A 85 0.03 0.57 -8.41
CA LEU A 85 0.90 1.72 -8.26
C LEU A 85 0.09 2.90 -7.68
N ALA A 86 0.69 3.70 -6.82
CA ALA A 86 0.02 4.79 -6.11
C ALA A 86 -0.72 5.78 -7.04
N PHE A 87 -0.16 6.10 -8.21
CA PHE A 87 -0.81 6.96 -9.22
C PHE A 87 -2.03 6.31 -9.91
N GLN A 88 -2.24 5.00 -9.71
CA GLN A 88 -3.37 4.23 -10.22
C GLN A 88 -4.44 3.99 -9.16
N TYR A 89 -4.24 4.47 -7.94
CA TYR A 89 -5.25 4.36 -6.89
C TYR A 89 -6.53 5.05 -7.36
N PRO A 90 -7.71 4.44 -7.13
CA PRO A 90 -8.96 5.02 -7.61
C PRO A 90 -9.33 6.30 -6.82
N PRO A 91 -10.00 7.27 -7.47
CA PRO A 91 -10.30 8.58 -6.89
C PRO A 91 -10.87 8.60 -5.47
N PRO A 92 -11.77 7.68 -5.05
CA PRO A 92 -12.34 7.74 -3.70
C PRO A 92 -11.31 7.56 -2.57
N PHE A 93 -10.13 6.99 -2.84
CA PHE A 93 -9.08 6.95 -1.81
C PHE A 93 -8.54 8.33 -1.45
N ARG A 94 -8.66 9.32 -2.33
CA ARG A 94 -8.30 10.71 -2.01
C ARG A 94 -9.18 11.26 -0.90
N ASP A 95 -10.47 10.92 -0.91
CA ASP A 95 -11.41 11.37 0.12
C ASP A 95 -11.19 10.62 1.44
N LEU A 96 -10.81 9.35 1.37
CA LEU A 96 -10.57 8.49 2.55
C LEU A 96 -9.21 8.74 3.22
N PHE A 97 -8.19 9.11 2.44
CA PHE A 97 -6.79 9.25 2.87
C PHE A 97 -6.13 10.46 2.23
N ASN A 98 -6.75 11.63 2.38
CA ASN A 98 -6.28 12.88 1.77
C ASN A 98 -4.82 13.19 2.11
N GLN A 99 -4.39 12.98 3.35
CA GLN A 99 -3.01 13.23 3.79
C GLN A 99 -1.99 12.38 3.03
N ASP A 100 -2.29 11.10 2.81
CA ASP A 100 -1.40 10.20 2.07
C ASP A 100 -1.41 10.52 0.58
N TYR A 101 -2.59 10.86 0.04
CA TYR A 101 -2.74 11.27 -1.35
C TYR A 101 -2.01 12.57 -1.67
N ASP A 102 -2.14 13.58 -0.82
CA ASP A 102 -1.54 14.90 -1.07
C ASP A 102 -0.01 14.79 -1.13
N ILE A 103 0.61 13.87 -0.38
CA ILE A 103 2.05 13.57 -0.50
C ILE A 103 2.36 12.92 -1.86
N LEU A 104 1.59 11.91 -2.28
CA LEU A 104 1.82 11.20 -3.56
C LEU A 104 1.74 12.11 -4.78
N TYR A 105 0.94 13.18 -4.70
CA TYR A 105 0.77 14.17 -5.76
C TYR A 105 1.49 15.50 -5.46
N SER A 106 2.29 15.56 -4.40
CA SER A 106 3.10 16.74 -4.08
C SER A 106 4.25 16.86 -5.10
N PRO A 107 4.53 18.08 -5.62
CA PRO A 107 5.74 18.31 -6.42
C PRO A 107 7.03 18.17 -5.58
N ASP A 108 6.93 18.23 -4.25
CA ASP A 108 8.01 17.99 -3.29
C ASP A 108 7.49 17.07 -2.17
N PRO A 109 7.45 15.74 -2.38
CA PRO A 109 6.92 14.78 -1.41
C PRO A 109 7.86 14.55 -0.22
N TRP A 110 9.10 15.03 -0.30
CA TRP A 110 10.13 14.84 0.72
C TRP A 110 10.41 16.11 1.53
N GLY A 111 9.90 17.27 1.10
CA GLY A 111 9.99 18.52 1.85
C GLY A 111 11.40 19.12 1.92
N ASP A 112 12.25 18.84 0.94
CA ASP A 112 13.66 19.29 0.94
C ASP A 112 13.84 20.76 0.51
N SER A 113 12.75 21.52 0.36
CA SER A 113 12.78 22.92 -0.08
C SER A 113 13.29 23.94 0.97
N GLU A 114 13.72 23.52 2.16
CA GLU A 114 14.42 24.38 3.14
C GLU A 114 15.96 24.21 3.20
N HIS A 115 16.59 23.60 2.19
CA HIS A 115 18.07 23.49 2.14
C HIS A 115 18.79 24.44 1.18
N SER A 116 18.08 25.37 0.53
CA SER A 116 18.72 26.35 -0.37
C SER A 116 18.91 27.77 0.21
N GLN A 117 18.53 28.04 1.47
CA GLN A 117 18.74 29.38 2.07
C GLN A 117 19.90 29.49 3.06
N ARG A 118 20.75 28.46 3.22
CA ARG A 118 21.86 28.50 4.20
C ARG A 118 23.27 28.62 3.62
N ILE A 119 23.41 29.04 2.37
CA ILE A 119 24.69 29.48 1.80
C ILE A 119 24.53 30.90 1.24
N GLN A 120 24.42 31.86 2.16
CA GLN A 120 24.83 33.26 1.99
C GLN A 120 24.75 33.94 3.37
N GLY A 121 25.84 33.82 4.13
CA GLY A 121 26.09 34.49 5.39
C GLY A 121 27.58 34.56 5.62
#